data_AF-A0A2E9CWL8-F1
#
_entry.id   AF-A0A2E9CWL8-F1
#
_cell.length_a   1.000
_cell.length_b   1.000
_cell.length_c   1.000
_cell.angle_alpha   90.00
_cell.angle_beta   90.00
_cell.angle_gamma   90.00
#
_symmetry.space_group_name_H-M   'P 1'
#
loop_
_entity.id
_entity.type
_entity.pdbx_description
1 polymer ?
#
loop_
_entity_poly.entity_id
_entity_poly.type
_entity_poly.pdbx_seq_one_letter_code
_entity_poly.pdbx_strand_id
1 'polypeptide(L)'
;RYSVPASFANRTVSLRVYPDRFQVVAEGQPICAHQRIINRSHDGPGHTVYDWRHYLAVVQRKPGALRNGAPFLELPDAFQRLQRHLLRNPGGDREMVEILALVLHHDEQLVLTAVTMALEAGVPTKTHILNLLYRLVDGKPISTPPVTAPQALKLVSEPMANVERYDDLRKEKRHAS
;
A
#
# COMPACT_ATOMS: atom_id res chain seq x y z
N ARG A 1 -27.57 4.49 -3.44
CA ARG A 1 -26.56 5.55 -3.63
C ARG A 1 -25.28 4.89 -4.10
N TYR A 2 -24.50 5.54 -4.96
CA TYR A 2 -23.24 5.00 -5.45
C TYR A 2 -22.15 6.05 -5.28
N SER A 3 -20.96 5.62 -4.90
CA SER A 3 -19.81 6.51 -4.81
C SER A 3 -19.34 6.96 -6.19
N VAL A 4 -18.73 8.15 -6.25
CA VAL A 4 -18.13 8.76 -7.45
C VAL A 4 -16.77 9.30 -7.02
N PRO A 5 -15.73 9.32 -7.88
CA PRO A 5 -14.42 9.81 -7.48
C PRO A 5 -14.50 11.21 -6.87
N ALA A 6 -13.92 11.36 -5.68
CA ALA A 6 -14.04 12.57 -4.86
C ALA A 6 -13.41 13.80 -5.51
N SER A 7 -12.52 13.61 -6.48
CA SER A 7 -12.00 14.68 -7.35
C SER A 7 -13.10 15.39 -8.16
N PHE A 8 -14.25 14.74 -8.35
CA PHE A 8 -15.42 15.30 -9.03
C PHE A 8 -16.54 15.72 -8.06
N ALA A 9 -16.28 15.76 -6.76
CA ALA A 9 -17.25 16.28 -5.80
C ALA A 9 -17.63 17.73 -6.16
N ASN A 10 -18.92 18.05 -6.08
CA ASN A 10 -19.49 19.36 -6.43
C ASN A 10 -19.27 19.79 -7.90
N ARG A 11 -18.96 18.87 -8.81
CA ARG A 11 -18.86 19.12 -10.26
C ARG A 11 -20.05 18.52 -10.98
N THR A 12 -20.53 19.19 -12.03
CA THR A 12 -21.54 18.63 -12.93
C THR A 12 -20.93 17.49 -13.75
N VAL A 13 -21.60 16.35 -13.78
CA VAL A 13 -21.19 15.15 -14.53
C VAL A 13 -22.36 14.64 -15.37
N SER A 14 -22.07 13.94 -16.46
CA SER A 14 -23.09 13.27 -17.26
C SER A 14 -23.28 11.83 -16.78
N LEU A 15 -24.53 11.39 -16.65
CA LEU A 15 -24.88 10.02 -16.30
C LEU A 15 -25.42 9.29 -17.54
N ARG A 16 -24.76 8.20 -17.94
CA ARG A 16 -25.25 7.28 -18.97
C ARG A 16 -25.83 6.04 -18.29
N VAL A 17 -27.13 5.83 -18.41
CA VAL A 17 -27.84 4.72 -17.75
C VAL A 17 -28.12 3.62 -18.76
N TYR A 18 -27.67 2.41 -18.46
CA TYR A 18 -27.94 1.18 -19.19
C TYR A 18 -28.85 0.26 -18.35
N PRO A 19 -29.38 -0.84 -18.92
CA PRO A 19 -30.23 -1.76 -18.17
C PRO A 19 -29.53 -2.37 -16.94
N ASP A 20 -28.28 -2.78 -17.09
CA ASP A 20 -27.49 -3.55 -16.11
C ASP A 20 -26.49 -2.70 -15.32
N ARG A 21 -26.13 -1.51 -15.83
CA ARG A 21 -25.10 -0.63 -15.25
C ARG A 21 -25.40 0.83 -15.50
N PHE A 22 -24.68 1.72 -14.83
CA PHE A 22 -24.58 3.11 -15.25
C PHE A 22 -23.12 3.53 -15.27
N GLN A 23 -22.84 4.54 -16.09
CA GLN A 23 -21.52 5.12 -16.26
C GLN A 23 -21.60 6.62 -15.99
N VAL A 24 -20.66 7.12 -15.20
CA VAL A 24 -20.49 8.54 -14.95
C VAL A 24 -19.38 9.05 -15.86
N VAL A 25 -19.64 10.14 -16.55
CA VAL A 25 -18.74 10.75 -17.54
C VAL A 25 -18.50 12.20 -17.15
N ALA A 26 -17.24 12.62 -17.14
CA ALA A 26 -16.85 14.00 -16.93
C ALA A 26 -15.82 14.39 -18.00
N GLU A 27 -15.90 15.61 -18.53
CA GLU A 27 -14.93 16.11 -19.54
C GLU A 27 -14.82 15.18 -20.77
N GLY A 28 -15.92 14.52 -21.15
CA GLY A 28 -15.96 13.57 -22.27
C GLY A 28 -15.36 12.19 -21.98
N GLN A 29 -14.79 11.96 -20.79
CA GLN A 29 -14.16 10.71 -20.40
C GLN A 29 -14.97 9.97 -19.32
N PRO A 30 -15.09 8.63 -19.40
CA PRO A 30 -15.74 7.86 -18.34
C PRO A 30 -14.87 7.85 -17.08
N ILE A 31 -15.45 8.27 -15.93
CA ILE A 31 -14.71 8.38 -14.67
C ILE A 31 -14.99 7.23 -13.70
N CYS A 32 -16.19 6.64 -13.76
CA CYS A 32 -16.52 5.42 -13.04
C CYS A 32 -17.76 4.75 -13.66
N ALA A 33 -17.94 3.47 -13.35
CA ALA A 33 -19.14 2.73 -13.69
C ALA A 33 -19.52 1.83 -12.52
N HIS A 34 -20.81 1.57 -12.35
CA HIS A 34 -21.32 0.64 -11.34
C HIS A 34 -22.38 -0.25 -11.95
N GLN A 35 -22.43 -1.48 -11.45
CA GLN A 35 -23.58 -2.35 -11.70
C GLN A 35 -24.82 -1.76 -11.03
N ARG A 36 -25.95 -1.80 -11.74
CA ARG A 36 -27.20 -1.24 -11.27
C ARG A 36 -27.90 -2.24 -10.35
N ILE A 37 -28.04 -1.84 -9.09
CA ILE A 37 -28.80 -2.56 -8.09
C ILE A 37 -30.22 -2.00 -8.07
N ILE A 38 -31.19 -2.84 -8.40
CA ILE A 38 -32.62 -2.53 -8.36
C ILE A 38 -33.22 -3.23 -7.14
N ASN A 39 -33.48 -2.48 -6.08
CA ASN A 39 -34.20 -3.00 -4.93
C ASN A 39 -35.71 -2.79 -5.16
N ARG A 40 -36.48 -3.89 -5.15
CA ARG A 40 -37.94 -3.87 -5.37
C ARG A 40 -38.75 -3.68 -4.09
N SER A 41 -38.14 -3.91 -2.91
CA SER A 41 -38.79 -3.62 -1.63
C SER A 41 -38.44 -2.19 -1.21
N HIS A 42 -39.46 -1.43 -0.83
CA HIS A 42 -39.33 -0.08 -0.29
C HIS A 42 -39.26 -0.07 1.25
N ASP A 43 -39.29 -1.25 1.88
CA ASP A 43 -39.40 -1.42 3.33
C ASP A 43 -38.04 -1.41 4.03
N GLY A 44 -36.94 -1.47 3.26
CA GLY A 44 -35.57 -1.50 3.75
C GLY A 44 -34.84 -0.15 3.65
N PRO A 45 -33.77 0.06 4.44
CA PRO A 45 -32.91 1.23 4.31
C PRO A 45 -32.28 1.29 2.91
N GLY A 46 -32.07 2.50 2.40
CA GLY A 46 -31.47 2.71 1.08
C GLY A 46 -30.05 2.11 0.99
N HIS A 47 -29.79 1.33 -0.06
CA HIS A 47 -28.50 0.68 -0.28
C HIS A 47 -27.44 1.69 -0.77
N THR A 48 -26.24 1.67 -0.20
CA THR A 48 -25.11 2.52 -0.61
C THR A 48 -23.92 1.66 -1.00
N VAL A 49 -23.42 1.83 -2.22
CA VAL A 49 -22.26 1.11 -2.76
C VAL A 49 -21.05 2.03 -2.74
N TYR A 50 -19.99 1.59 -2.05
CA TYR A 50 -18.72 2.29 -2.02
C TYR A 50 -17.72 1.62 -2.97
N ASP A 51 -16.88 2.44 -3.58
CA ASP A 51 -15.62 2.01 -4.19
C ASP A 51 -14.54 2.82 -3.48
N TRP A 52 -13.66 2.16 -2.76
CA TRP A 52 -12.59 2.80 -1.99
C TRP A 52 -11.66 3.64 -2.88
N ARG A 53 -11.51 3.28 -4.16
CA ARG A 53 -10.67 4.00 -5.14
C ARG A 53 -11.16 5.44 -5.33
N HIS A 54 -12.47 5.65 -5.23
CA HIS A 54 -13.07 6.97 -5.32
C HIS A 54 -12.64 7.93 -4.21
N TYR A 55 -12.09 7.43 -3.11
CA TYR A 55 -11.72 8.22 -1.93
C TYR A 55 -10.21 8.40 -1.77
N LEU A 56 -9.39 7.88 -2.69
CA LEU A 56 -7.92 7.97 -2.60
C LEU A 56 -7.40 9.41 -2.52
N ALA A 57 -7.92 10.30 -3.37
CA ALA A 57 -7.57 11.72 -3.32
C ALA A 57 -7.92 12.39 -1.97
N VAL A 58 -8.94 11.89 -1.27
CA VAL A 58 -9.34 12.41 0.05
C VAL A 58 -8.35 11.96 1.11
N VAL A 59 -8.01 10.67 1.14
CA VAL A 59 -7.09 10.14 2.15
C VAL A 59 -5.65 10.61 1.95
N GLN A 60 -5.22 10.89 0.72
CA GLN A 60 -3.94 11.56 0.45
C GLN A 60 -3.83 12.92 1.15
N ARG A 61 -4.92 13.69 1.22
CA ARG A 61 -4.95 14.99 1.92
C ARG A 61 -5.20 14.84 3.42
N LYS A 62 -5.99 13.83 3.81
CA LYS A 62 -6.38 13.58 5.20
C LYS A 62 -6.20 12.09 5.55
N PRO A 63 -4.96 11.66 5.87
CA PRO A 63 -4.65 10.24 6.13
C PRO A 63 -5.49 9.61 7.24
N GLY A 64 -5.82 10.39 8.28
CA GLY A 64 -6.66 9.92 9.38
C GLY A 64 -8.07 9.45 8.97
N ALA A 65 -8.58 9.84 7.80
CA ALA A 65 -9.87 9.35 7.29
C ALA A 65 -9.86 7.84 6.97
N LEU A 66 -8.68 7.25 6.80
CA LEU A 66 -8.51 5.82 6.56
C LEU A 66 -8.95 4.94 7.74
N ARG A 67 -8.95 5.46 8.97
CA ARG A 67 -9.27 4.68 10.18
C ARG A 67 -10.75 4.30 10.30
N ASN A 68 -11.64 5.23 9.93
CA ASN A 68 -13.08 5.12 10.15
C ASN A 68 -13.89 5.36 8.87
N GLY A 69 -13.23 5.46 7.71
CA GLY A 69 -13.92 5.69 6.45
C GLY A 69 -14.69 4.43 6.03
N ALA A 70 -16.02 4.52 5.92
CA ALA A 70 -16.87 3.43 5.45
C ALA A 70 -16.37 2.74 4.16
N PRO A 71 -15.84 3.45 3.14
CA PRO A 71 -15.31 2.80 1.94
C PRO A 71 -14.13 1.87 2.20
N PHE A 72 -13.35 2.10 3.26
CA PHE A 72 -12.15 1.32 3.54
C PHE A 72 -12.42 0.04 4.34
N LEU A 73 -13.67 -0.19 4.75
CA LEU A 73 -14.10 -1.45 5.36
C LEU A 73 -14.21 -2.57 4.34
N GLU A 74 -14.42 -2.23 3.06
CA GLU A 74 -14.55 -3.17 1.94
C GLU A 74 -13.23 -3.32 1.15
N LEU A 75 -12.09 -2.94 1.75
CA LEU A 75 -10.78 -3.15 1.13
C LEU A 75 -10.50 -4.65 0.93
N PRO A 76 -9.80 -5.04 -0.14
CA PRO A 76 -9.25 -6.39 -0.28
C PRO A 76 -8.46 -6.85 0.96
N ASP A 77 -8.55 -8.14 1.30
CA ASP A 77 -8.00 -8.72 2.53
C ASP A 77 -6.52 -8.39 2.78
N ALA A 78 -5.69 -8.41 1.73
CA ALA A 78 -4.27 -8.10 1.86
C ALA A 78 -4.05 -6.64 2.30
N PHE A 79 -4.82 -5.69 1.77
CA PHE A 79 -4.77 -4.29 2.22
C PHE A 79 -5.29 -4.12 3.64
N GLN A 80 -6.34 -4.86 4.06
CA GLN A 80 -6.81 -4.83 5.45
C GLN A 80 -5.78 -5.38 6.43
N ARG A 81 -5.06 -6.46 6.05
CA ARG A 81 -3.96 -7.03 6.86
C ARG A 81 -2.81 -6.04 6.97
N LEU A 82 -2.41 -5.43 5.85
CA LEU A 82 -1.38 -4.39 5.81
C LEU A 82 -1.76 -3.19 6.68
N GLN A 83 -3.00 -2.69 6.56
CA GLN A 83 -3.51 -1.58 7.36
C GLN A 83 -3.40 -1.87 8.86
N ARG A 84 -3.82 -3.06 9.31
CA ARG A 84 -3.70 -3.47 10.72
C ARG A 84 -2.25 -3.57 11.20
N HIS A 85 -1.32 -3.90 10.31
CA HIS A 85 0.10 -3.93 10.61
C HIS A 85 0.67 -2.51 10.77
N LEU A 86 0.45 -1.64 9.77
CA LEU A 86 1.01 -0.30 9.72
C LEU A 86 0.42 0.65 10.77
N LEU A 87 -0.89 0.57 11.05
CA LEU A 87 -1.56 1.48 11.99
C LEU A 87 -1.10 1.34 13.45
N ARG A 88 -0.30 0.31 13.78
CA ARG A 88 0.34 0.14 15.09
C ARG A 88 1.48 1.14 15.30
N ASN A 89 2.10 1.60 14.21
CA ASN A 89 3.23 2.50 14.25
C ASN A 89 2.78 3.96 14.08
N PRO A 90 3.43 4.93 14.74
CA PRO A 90 3.22 6.34 14.48
C PRO A 90 3.47 6.67 13.00
N GLY A 91 2.51 7.28 12.32
CA GLY A 91 2.62 7.63 10.89
C GLY A 91 2.27 6.52 9.90
N GLY A 92 1.88 5.33 10.37
CA GLY A 92 1.49 4.23 9.48
C GLY A 92 0.22 4.48 8.66
N ASP A 93 -0.60 5.47 9.03
CA ASP A 93 -1.71 5.94 8.22
C ASP A 93 -1.23 6.62 6.93
N ARG A 94 -0.18 7.44 7.01
CA ARG A 94 0.46 8.04 5.82
C ARG A 94 1.06 6.97 4.93
N GLU A 95 1.80 6.03 5.51
CA GLU A 95 2.43 4.94 4.78
C GLU A 95 1.39 4.07 4.05
N MET A 96 0.29 3.71 4.74
CA MET A 96 -0.82 2.96 4.14
C MET A 96 -1.48 3.74 2.99
N VAL A 97 -1.68 5.04 3.15
CA VAL A 97 -2.26 5.89 2.09
C VAL A 97 -1.35 5.98 0.87
N GLU A 98 -0.04 6.09 1.05
CA GLU A 98 0.92 6.10 -0.05
C GLU A 98 0.92 4.77 -0.81
N ILE A 99 0.79 3.64 -0.11
CA ILE A 99 0.69 2.31 -0.74
C ILE A 99 -0.62 2.17 -1.52
N LEU A 100 -1.76 2.57 -0.94
CA LEU A 100 -3.05 2.54 -1.65
C LEU A 100 -3.05 3.46 -2.87
N ALA A 101 -2.36 4.60 -2.80
CA ALA A 101 -2.24 5.53 -3.92
C ALA A 101 -1.48 4.94 -5.12
N LEU A 102 -0.68 3.87 -4.94
CA LEU A 102 -0.01 3.19 -6.05
C LEU A 102 -1.00 2.66 -7.09
N VAL A 103 -2.22 2.30 -6.67
CA VAL A 103 -3.29 1.82 -7.56
C VAL A 103 -3.77 2.91 -8.53
N LEU A 104 -3.44 4.18 -8.30
CA LEU A 104 -3.72 5.26 -9.26
C LEU A 104 -2.76 5.25 -10.47
N HIS A 105 -1.61 4.58 -10.34
CA HIS A 105 -0.53 4.62 -11.33
C HIS A 105 -0.12 3.23 -11.83
N HIS A 106 -0.54 2.18 -11.13
CA HIS A 106 -0.20 0.79 -11.43
C HIS A 106 -1.47 -0.06 -11.45
N ASP A 107 -1.38 -1.19 -12.14
CA ASP A 107 -2.43 -2.20 -12.10
C ASP A 107 -2.67 -2.66 -10.65
N GLU A 108 -3.94 -2.68 -10.24
CA GLU A 108 -4.32 -3.02 -8.87
C GLU A 108 -3.89 -4.42 -8.46
N GLN A 109 -3.98 -5.40 -9.36
CA GLN A 109 -3.60 -6.78 -9.06
C GLN A 109 -2.10 -6.87 -8.80
N LEU A 110 -1.28 -6.10 -9.52
CA LEU A 110 0.16 -6.03 -9.24
C LEU A 110 0.46 -5.44 -7.87
N VAL A 111 -0.24 -4.36 -7.48
CA VAL A 111 -0.07 -3.77 -6.14
C VAL A 111 -0.53 -4.74 -5.06
N LEU A 112 -1.68 -5.39 -5.24
CA LEU A 112 -2.21 -6.38 -4.31
C LEU A 112 -1.28 -7.60 -4.17
N THR A 113 -0.68 -8.04 -5.27
CA THR A 113 0.31 -9.12 -5.30
C THR A 113 1.56 -8.70 -4.52
N ALA A 114 2.11 -7.52 -4.78
CA ALA A 114 3.27 -7.00 -4.06
C ALA A 114 3.03 -6.90 -2.54
N VAL A 115 1.84 -6.44 -2.13
CA VAL A 115 1.44 -6.37 -0.71
C VAL A 115 1.33 -7.77 -0.10
N THR A 116 0.69 -8.70 -0.79
CA THR A 116 0.56 -10.09 -0.32
C THR A 116 1.94 -10.73 -0.12
N MET A 117 2.84 -10.59 -1.08
CA MET A 117 4.20 -11.10 -0.99
C MET A 117 4.99 -10.47 0.17
N ALA A 118 4.86 -9.16 0.41
CA ALA A 118 5.52 -8.50 1.52
C ALA A 118 5.00 -8.96 2.89
N LEU A 119 3.69 -9.24 2.99
CA LEU A 119 3.07 -9.80 4.19
C LEU A 119 3.55 -11.24 4.43
N GLU A 120 3.63 -12.07 3.39
CA GLU A 120 4.12 -13.44 3.47
C GLU A 120 5.60 -13.51 3.85
N ALA A 121 6.41 -12.57 3.35
CA ALA A 121 7.81 -12.43 3.75
C ALA A 121 7.99 -11.93 5.20
N GLY A 122 6.91 -11.51 5.88
CA GLY A 122 6.95 -10.98 7.24
C GLY A 122 7.53 -9.56 7.35
N VAL A 123 7.81 -8.89 6.23
CA VAL A 123 8.40 -7.55 6.17
C VAL A 123 7.52 -6.59 5.35
N PRO A 124 6.28 -6.28 5.79
CA PRO A 124 5.32 -5.47 5.05
C PRO A 124 5.59 -3.97 5.16
N THR A 125 6.81 -3.54 4.82
CA THR A 125 7.21 -2.12 4.78
C THR A 125 6.94 -1.52 3.40
N LYS A 126 6.64 -0.23 3.32
CA LYS A 126 6.46 0.50 2.05
C LYS A 126 7.61 0.28 1.09
N THR A 127 8.85 0.37 1.56
CA THR A 127 10.05 0.22 0.72
C THR A 127 10.12 -1.17 0.11
N HIS A 128 9.81 -2.21 0.88
CA HIS A 128 9.81 -3.59 0.37
C HIS A 128 8.68 -3.80 -0.65
N ILE A 129 7.48 -3.30 -0.37
CA ILE A 129 6.33 -3.37 -1.27
C ILE A 129 6.62 -2.65 -2.60
N LEU A 130 7.19 -1.44 -2.55
CA LEU A 130 7.61 -0.71 -3.74
C LEU A 130 8.65 -1.51 -4.56
N ASN A 131 9.64 -2.10 -3.89
CA ASN A 131 10.64 -2.91 -4.58
C ASN A 131 10.03 -4.13 -5.28
N LEU A 132 9.11 -4.83 -4.62
CA LEU A 132 8.39 -5.96 -5.20
C LEU A 132 7.53 -5.51 -6.38
N LEU A 133 6.79 -4.40 -6.24
CA LEU A 133 5.97 -3.85 -7.31
C LEU A 133 6.81 -3.50 -8.54
N TYR A 134 7.94 -2.82 -8.37
CA TYR A 134 8.83 -2.51 -9.50
C TYR A 134 9.40 -3.76 -10.16
N ARG A 135 9.72 -4.81 -9.39
CA ARG A 135 10.13 -6.10 -9.97
C ARG A 135 9.03 -6.77 -10.77
N LEU A 136 7.80 -6.75 -10.26
CA LEU A 136 6.63 -7.30 -10.96
C LEU A 136 6.35 -6.56 -12.27
N VAL A 137 6.43 -5.23 -12.25
CA VAL A 137 6.23 -4.38 -13.43
C VAL A 137 7.34 -4.60 -14.47
N ASP A 138 8.60 -4.69 -14.03
CA ASP A 138 9.76 -4.89 -14.92
C ASP A 138 9.94 -6.35 -15.38
N GLY A 139 9.12 -7.30 -14.88
CA GLY A 139 9.29 -8.74 -15.12
C GLY A 139 10.59 -9.31 -14.55
N LYS A 140 11.20 -8.63 -13.58
CA LYS A 140 12.46 -9.06 -12.95
C LYS A 140 12.20 -10.19 -11.95
N PRO A 141 13.18 -11.10 -11.75
CA PRO A 141 13.04 -12.17 -10.77
C PRO A 141 12.82 -11.58 -9.37
N ILE A 142 11.77 -12.06 -8.71
CA ILE A 142 11.37 -11.56 -7.40
C ILE A 142 12.33 -12.06 -6.32
N SER A 143 12.87 -13.27 -6.49
CA SER A 143 13.95 -13.79 -5.68
C SER A 143 15.29 -13.31 -6.23
N THR A 144 16.09 -12.63 -5.40
CA THR A 144 17.51 -12.46 -5.67
C THR A 144 18.19 -13.80 -5.41
N PRO A 145 18.89 -14.41 -6.38
CA PRO A 145 19.65 -15.61 -6.11
C PRO A 145 20.66 -15.32 -4.99
N PRO A 146 20.89 -16.28 -4.08
CA PRO A 146 21.87 -16.11 -3.02
C PRO A 146 23.22 -15.81 -3.68
N VAL A 147 23.81 -14.66 -3.32
CA VAL A 147 25.15 -14.30 -3.80
C VAL A 147 26.11 -15.31 -3.20
N THR A 148 26.64 -16.20 -4.04
CA THR A 148 27.69 -17.13 -3.62
C THR A 148 28.95 -16.30 -3.44
N ALA A 149 29.37 -16.09 -2.19
CA ALA A 149 30.60 -15.36 -1.92
C ALA A 149 31.77 -16.09 -2.60
N PRO A 150 32.55 -15.42 -3.47
CA PRO A 150 33.71 -16.03 -4.09
C PRO A 150 34.69 -16.51 -3.01
N GLN A 151 35.36 -17.62 -3.27
CA GLN A 151 36.28 -18.24 -2.29
C GLN A 151 37.40 -17.29 -1.83
N ALA A 152 37.73 -16.29 -2.66
CA ALA A 152 38.68 -15.21 -2.35
C ALA A 152 38.21 -14.26 -1.22
N LEU A 153 36.91 -14.22 -0.90
CA LEU A 153 36.36 -13.42 0.20
C LEU A 153 36.15 -14.23 1.49
N LYS A 154 36.72 -15.45 1.59
CA LYS A 154 36.80 -16.16 2.86
C LYS A 154 37.76 -15.42 3.78
N LEU A 155 37.22 -14.89 4.89
CA LEU A 155 38.02 -14.23 5.90
C LEU A 155 39.00 -15.24 6.51
N VAL A 156 40.29 -14.91 6.48
CA VAL A 156 41.35 -15.73 7.12
C VAL A 156 41.17 -15.72 8.64
N SER A 157 40.68 -14.60 9.18
CA SER A 157 40.32 -14.44 10.59
C SER A 157 38.89 -13.98 10.70
N GLU A 158 38.01 -14.79 11.28
CA GLU A 158 36.65 -14.38 11.55
C GLU A 158 36.62 -13.28 12.63
N PRO A 159 35.78 -12.25 12.47
CA PRO A 159 35.63 -11.23 13.49
C PRO A 159 35.01 -11.87 14.74
N MET A 160 35.81 -11.95 15.79
CA MET A 160 35.30 -12.29 17.11
C MET A 160 34.61 -11.04 17.70
N ALA A 161 33.36 -11.19 18.14
CA ALA A 161 32.65 -10.15 18.89
C ALA A 161 33.22 -10.04 20.31
N ASN A 162 34.47 -9.56 20.41
CA ASN A 162 35.17 -9.38 21.68
C ASN A 162 35.31 -7.88 22.00
N VAL A 163 34.48 -7.42 22.93
CA VAL A 163 34.45 -6.04 23.43
C VAL A 163 35.62 -5.71 24.38
N GLU A 164 36.27 -6.73 24.97
CA GLU A 164 37.38 -6.55 25.94
C GLU A 164 38.62 -5.91 25.29
N ARG A 165 38.76 -6.02 23.95
CA ARG A 165 39.84 -5.36 23.18
C ARG A 165 39.86 -3.84 23.36
N TYR A 166 38.70 -3.21 23.57
CA TYR A 166 38.61 -1.77 23.83
C TYR A 166 39.03 -1.40 25.26
N ASP A 167 38.82 -2.28 26.23
CA ASP A 167 39.18 -2.03 27.62
C ASP A 167 40.70 -2.03 27.84
N ASP A 168 41.43 -2.82 27.05
CA ASP A 168 42.90 -2.86 27.09
C ASP A 168 43.54 -1.62 26.47
N LEU A 169 42.94 -1.05 25.42
CA LEU A 169 43.34 0.26 24.85
C LEU A 169 43.23 1.40 25.86
N ARG A 170 42.37 1.27 26.87
CA ARG A 170 42.21 2.29 27.93
C ARG A 170 43.30 2.21 29.00
N LYS A 171 44.05 1.09 29.08
CA LYS A 171 45.12 0.86 30.07
C LYS A 171 46.50 1.31 29.56
N GLU A 172 46.69 1.47 28.25
CA GLU A 172 47.93 2.00 27.68
C GLU A 172 47.98 3.54 27.77
N LYS A 173 48.72 4.00 28.78
CA LYS A 173 49.43 5.29 28.93
C LYS A 173 48.74 6.53 28.37
N ARG A 174 48.32 7.39 29.30
CA ARG A 174 48.14 8.83 29.11
C ARG A 174 49.44 9.44 28.57
N HIS A 175 49.55 9.60 27.25
CA HIS A 175 50.53 10.49 26.63
C HIS A 175 49.99 11.92 26.69
N ALA A 176 50.04 12.51 27.87
CA ALA A 176 49.90 13.95 28.06
C ALA A 176 51.09 14.41 28.89
N SER A 177 52.04 15.07 28.23
CA SER A 177 52.98 16.02 28.86
C SER A 177 52.54 17.41 28.47
#